data_AF-A0A7W8HGX1-F1
#
_entry.id   AF-A0A7W8HGX1-F1
#
_cell.length_a   1.000
_cell.length_b   1.000
_cell.length_c   1.000
_cell.angle_alpha   90.00
_cell.angle_beta   90.00
_cell.angle_gamma   90.00
#
_symmetry.space_group_name_H-M   'P 1'
#
loop_
_entity.id
_entity.type
_entity.pdbx_description
1 polymer ?
#
loop_
_entity_poly.entity_id
_entity_poly.type
_entity_poly.pdbx_seq_one_letter_code
_entity_poly.pdbx_strand_id
1 'polypeptide(L)'
;MSMRTTLIGAGAVGLMALAGCAPTTPVFDRGFGESARILHAQQVRDPAAAEANRDRPVDGLDGRAAKQALDRYQKSFGDPPKAASPFLIGVGAGTESGGDR
;
A
#
# COMPACT_ATOMS: atom_id res chain seq x y z
N MET A 1 -22.05 -57.28 -27.33
CA MET A 1 -21.95 -56.50 -26.07
C MET A 1 -20.74 -55.57 -26.01
N SER A 2 -19.60 -55.91 -26.65
CA SER A 2 -18.35 -55.12 -26.64
C SER A 2 -18.40 -53.73 -27.31
N MET A 3 -19.22 -53.54 -28.35
CA MET A 3 -19.29 -52.28 -29.11
C MET A 3 -20.06 -51.17 -28.38
N ARG A 4 -21.02 -51.55 -27.53
CA ARG A 4 -21.80 -50.59 -26.72
C ARG A 4 -20.97 -50.04 -25.56
N THR A 5 -20.13 -50.87 -24.95
CA THR A 5 -19.20 -50.45 -23.89
C THR A 5 -18.06 -49.56 -24.39
N THR A 6 -17.55 -49.76 -25.61
CA THR A 6 -16.54 -48.86 -26.20
C THR A 6 -17.12 -47.51 -26.61
N LEU A 7 -18.35 -47.46 -27.13
CA LEU A 7 -19.04 -46.20 -27.45
C LEU A 7 -19.34 -45.36 -26.20
N ILE A 8 -19.74 -45.99 -25.09
CA ILE A 8 -19.97 -45.31 -23.81
C ILE A 8 -18.65 -44.78 -23.23
N GLY A 9 -17.56 -45.56 -23.31
CA GLY A 9 -16.24 -45.13 -22.86
C GLY A 9 -15.69 -43.94 -23.65
N ALA A 10 -15.79 -43.97 -24.98
CA ALA A 10 -15.35 -42.87 -25.83
C ALA A 10 -16.15 -41.57 -25.61
N GLY A 11 -17.47 -41.69 -25.39
CA GLY A 11 -18.33 -40.54 -25.08
C GLY A 11 -17.97 -39.88 -23.74
N ALA A 12 -17.66 -40.67 -22.71
CA ALA A 12 -17.26 -40.16 -21.41
C ALA A 12 -15.93 -39.39 -21.45
N VAL A 13 -14.94 -39.89 -22.21
CA VAL A 13 -13.65 -39.20 -22.40
C VAL A 13 -13.82 -37.88 -23.15
N GLY A 14 -14.68 -37.86 -24.18
CA GLY A 14 -14.99 -36.63 -24.90
C GLY A 14 -15.62 -35.55 -24.00
N LEU A 15 -16.60 -35.91 -23.18
CA LEU A 15 -17.26 -34.98 -22.26
C LEU A 15 -16.31 -34.40 -21.20
N MET A 16 -15.35 -35.20 -20.72
CA MET A 16 -14.34 -34.74 -19.76
C MET A 16 -13.32 -33.78 -20.40
N ALA A 17 -12.96 -34.01 -21.67
CA ALA A 17 -12.11 -33.08 -22.42
C ALA A 17 -12.80 -31.73 -22.68
N LEU A 18 -14.12 -31.73 -22.94
CA LEU A 18 -14.90 -30.49 -23.13
C LEU A 18 -15.11 -29.72 -21.82
N ALA A 19 -15.15 -30.39 -20.67
CA ALA A 19 -15.29 -29.75 -19.35
C ALA A 19 -14.10 -28.85 -18.99
N GLY A 20 -12.94 -29.01 -19.62
CA GLY A 20 -11.79 -28.11 -19.48
C GLY A 20 -11.84 -26.85 -20.37
N CYS A 21 -12.77 -26.79 -21.33
CA CYS A 21 -12.93 -25.66 -22.26
C CYS A 21 -14.08 -24.71 -21.87
N ALA A 22 -14.92 -25.11 -20.92
CA ALA A 22 -15.87 -24.21 -20.28
C ALA A 22 -15.16 -23.42 -19.17
N PRO A 23 -15.53 -22.16 -18.88
CA PRO A 23 -14.94 -21.41 -17.76
C PRO A 23 -15.23 -22.15 -16.45
N THR A 24 -14.23 -22.87 -15.94
CA THR A 24 -14.33 -23.74 -14.75
C THR A 24 -14.19 -22.98 -13.43
N THR A 25 -14.04 -21.65 -13.51
CA THR A 25 -13.73 -20.79 -12.37
C THR A 25 -14.82 -19.77 -12.03
N PRO A 26 -16.12 -20.14 -11.97
CA PRO A 26 -17.21 -19.18 -11.76
C PRO A 26 -17.15 -18.46 -10.40
N VAL A 27 -16.41 -18.99 -9.42
CA VAL A 27 -16.18 -18.33 -8.12
C VAL A 27 -15.04 -17.32 -8.22
N PHE A 28 -13.97 -17.64 -8.96
CA PHE A 28 -12.80 -16.78 -9.11
C PHE A 28 -13.11 -15.57 -10.00
N ASP A 29 -13.80 -15.79 -11.12
CA ASP A 29 -14.15 -14.72 -12.06
C ASP A 29 -15.06 -13.67 -11.40
N ARG A 30 -15.93 -14.09 -10.48
CA ARG A 30 -16.78 -13.18 -9.68
C ARG A 30 -15.97 -12.31 -8.71
N GLY A 31 -14.91 -12.85 -8.12
CA GLY A 31 -14.10 -12.18 -7.09
C GLY A 31 -12.83 -11.51 -7.62
N PHE A 32 -12.56 -11.61 -8.92
CA PHE A 32 -11.31 -11.12 -9.49
C PHE A 32 -11.14 -9.62 -9.24
N GLY A 33 -10.02 -9.25 -8.59
CA GLY A 33 -9.69 -7.87 -8.24
C GLY A 33 -10.43 -7.29 -7.03
N GLU A 34 -11.21 -8.10 -6.30
CA GLU A 34 -12.00 -7.60 -5.17
C GLU A 34 -11.13 -7.02 -4.05
N SER A 35 -10.03 -7.70 -3.71
CA SER A 35 -9.06 -7.20 -2.74
C SER A 35 -8.47 -5.85 -3.13
N ALA A 36 -8.17 -5.65 -4.42
CA ALA A 36 -7.64 -4.39 -4.93
C ALA A 36 -8.69 -3.26 -4.88
N ARG A 37 -9.95 -3.56 -5.21
CA ARG A 37 -11.06 -2.59 -5.10
C ARG A 37 -11.31 -2.18 -3.65
N ILE A 38 -11.29 -3.15 -2.72
CA ILE A 38 -11.41 -2.89 -1.28
C ILE A 38 -10.23 -2.04 -0.80
N LEU A 39 -9.00 -2.42 -1.14
CA LEU A 39 -7.82 -1.65 -0.75
C LEU A 39 -7.89 -0.21 -1.28
N HIS A 40 -8.28 -0.04 -2.54
CA HIS A 40 -8.47 1.28 -3.13
C HIS A 40 -9.53 2.08 -2.37
N ALA A 41 -10.68 1.50 -2.05
CA ALA A 41 -11.73 2.16 -1.28
C ALA A 41 -11.25 2.59 0.13
N GLN A 42 -10.35 1.83 0.76
CA GLN A 42 -9.73 2.19 2.04
C GLN A 42 -8.66 3.29 1.91
N GLN A 43 -8.01 3.40 0.75
CA GLN A 43 -7.01 4.43 0.47
C GLN A 43 -7.65 5.76 0.01
N VAL A 44 -8.86 5.71 -0.56
CA VAL A 44 -9.59 6.91 -0.97
C VAL A 44 -10.13 7.62 0.28
N ARG A 45 -9.47 8.71 0.65
CA ARG A 45 -9.86 9.55 1.80
C ARG A 45 -11.19 10.29 1.57
N ASP A 46 -11.42 10.78 0.35
CA ASP A 46 -12.61 11.54 -0.02
C ASP A 46 -13.00 11.20 -1.47
N PRO A 47 -14.05 10.37 -1.66
CA PRO A 47 -14.52 9.98 -2.99
C PRO A 47 -15.10 11.14 -3.82
N ALA A 48 -15.59 12.21 -3.17
CA ALA A 48 -16.23 13.35 -3.84
C ALA A 48 -15.26 14.52 -4.05
N ALA A 49 -13.97 14.33 -3.74
CA ALA A 49 -12.95 15.37 -3.85
C ALA A 49 -12.83 15.91 -5.29
N ALA A 50 -13.09 15.09 -6.31
CA ALA A 50 -13.03 15.52 -7.71
C ALA A 50 -14.13 16.57 -8.02
N GLU A 51 -15.39 16.30 -7.65
CA GLU A 51 -16.47 17.26 -7.81
C GLU A 51 -16.28 18.50 -6.93
N ALA A 52 -15.92 18.30 -5.66
CA ALA A 52 -15.76 19.39 -4.70
C ALA A 52 -14.62 20.37 -5.08
N ASN A 53 -13.61 19.88 -5.81
CA ASN A 53 -12.42 20.65 -6.19
C ASN A 53 -12.39 21.03 -7.66
N ARG A 54 -13.48 20.83 -8.41
CA ARG A 54 -13.54 20.98 -9.87
C ARG A 54 -12.97 22.30 -10.39
N ASP A 55 -13.28 23.40 -9.71
CA ASP A 55 -12.90 24.76 -10.14
C ASP A 55 -11.66 25.29 -9.42
N ARG A 56 -11.06 24.49 -8.53
CA ARG A 56 -9.87 24.91 -7.78
C ARG A 56 -8.59 24.58 -8.57
N PRO A 57 -7.71 25.57 -8.85
CA PRO A 57 -6.39 25.30 -9.39
C PRO A 57 -5.62 24.34 -8.47
N VAL A 58 -4.91 23.39 -9.04
CA VAL A 58 -4.05 22.49 -8.25
C VAL A 58 -2.80 23.29 -7.84
N ASP A 59 -2.60 23.49 -6.54
CA ASP A 59 -1.47 24.27 -6.00
C ASP A 59 -0.09 23.64 -6.28
N GLY A 60 -0.07 22.41 -6.82
CA GLY A 60 1.14 21.67 -7.16
C GLY A 60 1.99 21.33 -5.93
N LEU A 61 3.22 20.88 -6.18
CA LEU A 61 4.21 20.61 -5.15
C LEU A 61 5.35 21.61 -5.30
N ASP A 62 5.76 22.28 -4.22
CA ASP A 62 6.98 23.09 -4.23
C ASP A 62 8.20 22.17 -4.41
N GLY A 63 8.81 22.22 -5.60
CA GLY A 63 9.94 21.37 -5.96
C GLY A 63 11.17 21.55 -5.05
N ARG A 64 11.41 22.76 -4.51
CA ARG A 64 12.52 22.97 -3.56
C ARG A 64 12.21 22.31 -2.23
N ALA A 65 10.99 22.49 -1.72
CA ALA A 65 10.56 21.83 -0.49
C ALA A 65 10.59 20.30 -0.64
N ALA A 66 10.12 19.78 -1.77
CA ALA A 66 10.14 18.35 -2.10
C ALA A 66 11.56 17.77 -2.14
N LYS A 67 12.49 18.47 -2.81
CA LYS A 67 13.91 18.07 -2.82
C LYS A 67 14.48 18.02 -1.40
N GLN A 68 14.25 19.07 -0.60
CA GLN A 68 14.76 19.13 0.78
C GLN A 68 14.15 18.05 1.68
N ALA A 69 12.90 17.64 1.43
CA ALA A 69 12.29 16.51 2.14
C ALA A 69 12.97 15.18 1.77
N LEU A 70 13.22 14.94 0.49
CA LEU A 70 13.92 13.75 0.02
C LEU A 70 15.38 13.69 0.51
N ASP A 71 16.11 14.80 0.44
CA ASP A 71 17.50 14.88 0.92
C ASP A 71 17.57 14.55 2.43
N ARG A 72 16.64 15.06 3.24
CA ARG A 72 16.53 14.75 4.67
C ARG A 72 16.16 13.28 4.92
N TYR A 73 15.21 12.73 4.15
CA TYR A 73 14.83 11.33 4.23
C TYR A 73 16.03 10.43 3.97
N GLN A 74 16.77 10.66 2.89
CA GLN A 74 17.99 9.89 2.57
C GLN A 74 19.04 9.99 3.67
N LYS A 75 19.30 11.21 4.17
CA LYS A 75 20.26 11.43 5.25
C LYS A 75 19.89 10.70 6.55
N SER A 76 18.60 10.54 6.82
CA SER A 76 18.13 9.83 8.03
C SER A 76 18.53 8.36 8.09
N PHE A 77 18.83 7.73 6.95
CA PHE A 77 19.33 6.34 6.89
C PHE A 77 20.86 6.25 6.86
N GLY A 78 21.56 7.36 6.62
CA GLY A 78 23.02 7.42 6.54
C GLY A 78 23.70 7.82 7.85
N ASP A 79 23.03 8.64 8.66
CA ASP A 79 23.58 9.09 9.95
C ASP A 79 23.33 7.98 11.01
N PRO A 80 24.38 7.42 11.66
CA PRO A 80 24.17 6.56 12.81
C PRO A 80 23.34 7.31 13.87
N PRO A 81 22.42 6.64 14.58
CA PRO A 81 21.60 7.29 15.58
C PRO A 81 22.52 8.04 16.54
N LYS A 82 22.43 9.37 16.55
CA LYS A 82 23.17 10.19 17.52
C LYS A 82 22.79 9.64 18.88
N ALA A 83 23.77 9.12 19.62
CA ALA A 83 23.54 8.62 20.97
C ALA A 83 22.74 9.68 21.73
N ALA A 84 21.52 9.34 22.14
CA ALA A 84 20.71 10.22 22.97
C ALA A 84 21.57 10.49 24.21
N SER A 85 22.09 11.71 24.34
CA SER A 85 22.99 12.05 25.44
C SER A 85 22.20 11.84 26.74
N PRO A 86 22.54 10.85 27.60
CA PRO A 86 21.69 10.43 28.71
C PRO A 86 21.70 11.41 29.90
N PHE A 87 22.24 12.62 29.74
CA PHE A 87 22.58 13.51 30.86
C PHE A 87 21.85 14.88 30.88
N LEU A 88 20.74 15.06 30.16
CA LEU A 88 19.95 16.31 30.21
C LEU A 88 18.78 16.27 31.22
N ILE A 89 19.03 15.74 32.42
CA ILE A 89 18.23 16.04 33.61
C ILE A 89 19.21 16.53 34.68
N GLY A 90 19.66 17.78 34.52
CA GLY A 90 20.42 18.52 35.52
C GLY A 90 19.49 19.48 36.26
N VAL A 91 18.92 19.01 37.35
CA VAL A 91 18.30 19.85 38.38
C VAL A 91 19.39 20.76 38.99
N GLY A 92 19.14 22.07 39.04
CA GLY A 92 19.81 22.99 39.99
C GLY A 92 21.06 23.73 39.49
N ALA A 93 20.91 24.65 38.54
CA ALA A 93 21.82 25.81 38.46
C ALA A 93 21.27 26.92 39.36
N GLY A 94 21.48 26.78 40.68
CA GLY A 94 21.31 27.89 41.61
C GLY A 94 22.33 28.97 41.28
N THR A 95 21.88 30.06 40.65
CA THR A 95 22.66 31.30 40.53
C THR A 95 22.29 32.19 41.69
N GLU A 96 23.05 32.07 42.78
CA GLU A 96 23.14 33.06 43.84
C GLU A 96 24.62 33.23 44.20
N SER A 97 25.15 34.43 43.97
CA SER A 97 26.11 35.16 44.81
C SER A 97 26.94 36.12 43.95
N GLY A 98 26.76 37.41 44.21
CA GLY A 98 27.50 38.49 43.59
C GLY A 98 28.99 38.56 43.94
N GLY A 99 29.68 39.53 43.34
CA GLY A 99 31.04 39.92 43.67
C GLY A 99 31.74 40.71 42.57
N ASP A 100 31.85 42.02 42.77
CA ASP A 100 32.89 42.97 42.32
C ASP A 100 33.55 42.78 40.94
N ARG A 101 33.20 43.68 40.01
CA ARG A 101 34.07 44.72 39.42
C ARG A 101 33.29 45.56 38.41
#